data_AF-A0A970ZQC1-F1
#
_entry.id   AF-A0A970ZQC1-F1
#
_cell.length_a   1.000
_cell.length_b   1.000
_cell.length_c   1.000
_cell.angle_alpha   90.00
_cell.angle_beta   90.00
_cell.angle_gamma   90.00
#
_symmetry.space_group_name_H-M   'P 1'
#
loop_
_entity.id
_entity.type
_entity.pdbx_description
1 polymer ?
#
loop_
_entity_poly.entity_id
_entity_poly.type
_entity_poly.pdbx_seq_one_letter_code
_entity_poly.pdbx_strand_id
1 'polypeptide(L)'
;NIPAYDELDDHHIVPKDWGKQNNLTAEVDSILNRTPLIASTNRHVINDRLPNEYLPKLIASNGEEEVRVILESHFISSTAVDILLRDPFTPEDFEEFITFRQQSIQEAIQELLIKQRLQLPPKIREFDQQLEKIELDLRELITRALNHEFSKVPTHIQQKLKDRLLTANRKNPALDQEYYNTLKGVLEFADLRDLEDILMSVPIWSEVQHIFGSKGNLPVRFMQLAELRNAIRHIRSISDVTLKDGEAAILWFTQVLRIT
;
A
#
# COMPACT_ATOMS: atom_id res chain seq x y z
N ASN A 1 2.69 27.08 -7.85
CA ASN A 1 3.94 27.85 -7.91
C ASN A 1 5.04 26.99 -7.33
N ILE A 2 5.98 26.56 -8.16
CA ILE A 2 7.18 25.85 -7.71
C ILE A 2 8.18 26.93 -7.28
N PRO A 3 8.64 26.97 -6.02
CA PRO A 3 9.62 27.96 -5.57
C PRO A 3 10.92 27.86 -6.38
N ALA A 4 11.64 28.98 -6.54
CA ALA A 4 12.95 28.96 -7.16
C ALA A 4 13.95 28.20 -6.26
N TYR A 5 14.93 27.51 -6.88
CA TYR A 5 15.89 26.64 -6.18
C TYR A 5 16.75 27.36 -5.11
N ASP A 6 16.81 28.71 -5.12
CA ASP A 6 17.57 29.48 -4.13
C ASP A 6 16.77 29.84 -2.85
N GLU A 7 15.48 29.51 -2.79
CA GLU A 7 14.59 29.88 -1.68
C GLU A 7 14.45 28.77 -0.61
N LEU A 8 14.84 27.53 -0.92
CA LEU A 8 14.66 26.36 -0.06
C LEU A 8 16.00 25.71 0.31
N ASP A 9 16.16 25.45 1.60
CA ASP A 9 17.23 24.64 2.17
C ASP A 9 16.71 23.25 2.56
N ASP A 10 17.60 22.28 2.47
CA ASP A 10 17.43 20.97 3.09
C ASP A 10 17.85 21.05 4.56
N HIS A 11 16.86 21.08 5.45
CA HIS A 11 17.06 21.26 6.87
C HIS A 11 17.05 19.93 7.62
N HIS A 12 18.04 19.71 8.48
CA HIS A 12 18.07 18.62 9.45
C HIS A 12 17.34 19.05 10.73
N ILE A 13 16.22 18.40 11.04
CA ILE A 13 15.39 18.74 12.22
C ILE A 13 16.22 18.63 13.50
N VAL A 14 16.91 17.50 13.66
CA VAL A 14 17.98 17.32 14.65
C VAL A 14 19.32 17.57 13.95
N PRO A 15 20.15 18.52 14.42
CA PRO A 15 21.37 18.92 13.74
C PRO A 15 22.37 17.78 13.54
N LYS A 16 23.04 17.80 12.39
CA LYS A 16 24.10 16.84 12.03
C LYS A 16 25.19 16.73 13.09
N ASP A 17 25.60 17.86 13.63
CA ASP A 17 26.71 17.89 14.59
C ASP A 17 26.33 17.23 15.92
N TRP A 18 25.07 17.32 16.34
CA TRP A 18 24.56 16.55 17.47
C TRP A 18 24.58 15.04 17.17
N GLY A 19 24.15 14.63 15.98
CA GLY A 19 24.21 13.22 15.55
C GLY A 19 25.65 12.67 15.56
N LYS A 20 26.62 13.44 15.05
CA LYS A 20 28.05 13.07 15.08
C LYS A 20 28.57 12.88 16.51
N GLN A 21 28.22 13.78 17.43
CA GLN A 21 28.65 13.70 18.84
C GLN A 21 28.08 12.46 19.54
N ASN A 22 26.93 11.96 19.09
CA ASN A 22 26.24 10.79 19.66
C ASN A 22 26.48 9.49 18.87
N ASN A 23 27.42 9.46 17.91
CA ASN A 23 27.70 8.31 17.03
C ASN A 23 26.53 7.87 16.13
N LEU A 24 25.62 8.79 15.78
CA LEU A 24 24.44 8.57 14.94
C LEU A 24 24.60 9.20 13.53
N THR A 25 25.78 9.03 12.93
CA THR A 25 26.14 9.78 11.70
C THR A 25 25.31 9.36 10.49
N ALA A 26 24.89 8.11 10.39
CA ALA A 26 24.07 7.64 9.27
C ALA A 26 22.59 7.96 9.49
N GLU A 27 22.13 7.82 10.73
CA GLU A 27 20.75 7.98 11.16
C GLU A 27 20.34 9.46 11.09
N VAL A 28 21.23 10.37 11.49
CA VAL A 28 20.98 11.82 11.40
C VAL A 28 20.86 12.31 9.95
N ASP A 29 21.49 11.62 8.99
CA ASP A 29 21.42 11.95 7.56
C ASP A 29 20.22 11.34 6.83
N SER A 30 19.41 10.55 7.56
CA SER A 30 18.19 9.94 7.04
C SER A 30 17.21 10.98 6.49
N ILE A 31 16.48 10.61 5.44
CA ILE A 31 15.35 11.40 4.93
C ILE A 31 14.29 11.65 6.01
N LEU A 32 14.20 10.76 7.01
CA LEU A 32 13.30 10.91 8.14
C LEU A 32 13.69 12.07 9.07
N ASN A 33 14.95 12.53 9.05
CA ASN A 33 15.39 13.70 9.82
C ASN A 33 15.44 15.00 8.98
N ARG A 34 14.91 14.99 7.75
CA ARG A 34 15.08 16.10 6.80
C ARG A 34 13.75 16.73 6.39
N THR A 35 13.73 18.05 6.27
CA THR A 35 12.59 18.83 5.76
C THR A 35 13.04 19.93 4.81
N PRO A 36 12.36 20.13 3.66
CA PRO A 36 12.51 21.37 2.92
C PRO A 36 12.04 22.54 3.79
N LEU A 37 12.87 23.55 3.96
CA LEU A 37 12.57 24.73 4.76
C LEU A 37 13.05 25.99 4.03
N ILE A 38 12.38 27.12 4.23
CA ILE A 38 12.81 28.39 3.63
C ILE A 38 14.20 28.75 4.14
N ALA A 39 15.11 29.14 3.24
CA ALA A 39 16.52 29.38 3.55
C ALA A 39 16.70 30.43 4.66
N SER A 40 15.87 31.48 4.71
CA SER A 40 15.91 32.48 5.78
C SER A 40 15.60 31.89 7.16
N THR A 41 14.60 31.00 7.24
CA THR A 41 14.23 30.34 8.50
C THR A 41 15.32 29.36 8.93
N ASN A 42 15.84 28.56 7.99
CA ASN A 42 16.91 27.62 8.27
C ASN A 42 18.19 28.33 8.76
N ARG A 43 18.67 29.34 8.03
CA ARG A 43 19.97 29.97 8.29
C ARG A 43 19.94 30.99 9.42
N HIS A 44 18.83 31.72 9.60
CA HIS A 44 18.78 32.86 10.53
C HIS A 44 17.91 32.61 11.78
N VAL A 45 16.96 31.67 11.75
CA VAL A 45 16.06 31.43 12.89
C VAL A 45 16.45 30.16 13.65
N ILE A 46 16.56 29.04 12.94
CA ILE A 46 16.80 27.72 13.54
C ILE A 46 18.30 27.43 13.66
N ASN A 47 19.05 27.51 12.55
CA ASN A 47 20.48 27.22 12.45
C ASN A 47 20.78 25.77 12.93
N ASP A 48 21.94 25.52 13.56
CA ASP A 48 22.35 24.21 14.08
C ASP A 48 21.85 23.95 15.51
N ARG A 49 20.70 24.52 15.90
CA ARG A 49 20.11 24.34 17.24
C ARG A 49 19.29 23.07 17.34
N LEU A 50 19.25 22.48 18.53
CA LEU A 50 18.35 21.36 18.81
C LEU A 50 16.87 21.81 18.82
N PRO A 51 15.95 20.91 18.46
CA PRO A 51 14.50 21.15 18.52
C PRO A 51 14.01 21.71 19.86
N ASN A 52 14.46 21.14 20.97
CA ASN A 52 14.13 21.61 22.32
C ASN A 52 14.67 23.03 22.63
N GLU A 53 15.56 23.60 21.82
CA GLU A 53 16.05 24.98 21.96
C GLU A 53 15.32 25.99 21.07
N TYR A 54 14.95 25.60 19.84
CA TYR A 54 14.31 26.51 18.88
C TYR A 54 12.78 26.42 18.89
N LEU A 55 12.19 25.24 19.11
CA LEU A 55 10.74 25.07 19.13
C LEU A 55 10.05 25.88 20.23
N PRO A 56 10.56 25.95 21.49
CA PRO A 56 9.93 26.79 22.50
C PRO A 56 9.88 28.27 22.12
N LYS A 57 10.88 28.77 21.38
CA LYS A 57 10.91 30.16 20.89
C LYS A 57 9.86 30.38 19.80
N LEU A 58 9.72 29.43 18.88
CA LEU A 58 8.69 29.48 17.84
C LEU A 58 7.28 29.41 18.43
N ILE A 59 7.07 28.55 19.43
CA ILE A 59 5.81 28.42 20.16
C ILE A 59 5.48 29.74 20.87
N ALA A 60 6.46 30.35 21.54
CA ALA A 60 6.27 31.62 22.22
C ALA A 60 5.96 32.79 21.25
N SER A 61 6.52 32.79 20.04
CA SER A 61 6.30 33.86 19.06
C SER A 61 5.03 33.71 18.21
N ASN A 62 4.63 32.48 17.91
CA ASN A 62 3.55 32.21 16.95
C ASN A 62 2.34 31.49 17.57
N GLY A 63 2.43 31.05 18.82
CA GLY A 63 1.41 30.24 19.47
C GLY A 63 1.63 28.74 19.24
N GLU A 64 1.31 27.93 20.25
CA GLU A 64 1.56 26.48 20.23
C GLU A 64 0.74 25.76 19.15
N GLU A 65 -0.55 26.09 19.03
CA GLU A 65 -1.46 25.47 18.07
C GLU A 65 -0.98 25.67 16.63
N GLU A 66 -0.59 26.90 16.27
CA GLU A 66 -0.13 27.23 14.92
C GLU A 66 1.19 26.53 14.59
N VAL A 67 2.13 26.47 15.53
CA VAL A 67 3.39 25.73 15.35
C VAL A 67 3.14 24.24 15.18
N ARG A 68 2.25 23.64 15.98
CA ARG A 68 1.91 22.22 15.85
C ARG A 68 1.26 21.91 14.50
N VAL A 69 0.35 22.75 14.02
CA VAL A 69 -0.25 22.61 12.67
C VAL A 69 0.81 22.66 11.57
N ILE A 70 1.77 23.58 11.67
CA ILE A 70 2.87 23.67 10.71
C ILE A 70 3.72 22.39 10.75
N LEU A 71 4.09 21.91 11.93
CA LEU A 71 4.89 20.68 12.09
C LEU A 71 4.14 19.44 11.58
N GLU A 72 2.83 19.35 11.80
CA GLU A 72 1.98 18.29 11.27
C GLU A 72 1.97 18.28 9.73
N SER A 73 2.02 19.46 9.08
CA SER A 73 2.16 19.55 7.61
C SER A 73 3.50 18.98 7.09
N HIS A 74 4.50 18.87 7.96
CA HIS A 74 5.79 18.21 7.71
C HIS A 74 5.85 16.77 8.25
N PHE A 75 4.69 16.15 8.53
CA PHE A 75 4.56 14.80 9.07
C PHE A 75 5.21 14.60 10.44
N ILE A 76 5.28 15.66 11.24
CA ILE A 76 5.70 15.60 12.65
C ILE A 76 4.41 15.66 13.48
N SER A 77 3.94 14.49 13.93
CA SER A 77 2.75 14.40 14.77
C SER A 77 2.92 15.13 16.09
N SER A 78 1.82 15.50 16.74
CA SER A 78 1.86 16.12 18.07
C SER A 78 2.69 15.31 19.08
N THR A 79 2.61 13.96 19.06
CA THR A 79 3.47 13.09 19.88
C THR A 79 4.95 13.24 19.53
N ALA A 80 5.29 13.32 18.24
CA ALA A 80 6.67 13.54 17.79
C ALA A 80 7.19 14.91 18.22
N VAL A 81 6.35 15.96 18.22
CA VAL A 81 6.70 17.28 18.78
C VAL A 81 7.03 17.17 20.27
N ASP A 82 6.25 16.42 21.04
CA ASP A 82 6.48 16.26 22.48
C ASP A 82 7.81 15.54 22.77
N ILE A 83 8.22 14.58 21.93
CA ILE A 83 9.54 13.94 21.99
C ILE A 83 10.65 14.95 21.70
N LEU A 84 10.50 15.74 20.63
CA LEU A 84 11.48 16.77 20.23
C LEU A 84 11.69 17.87 21.29
N LEU A 85 10.69 18.11 22.15
CA LEU A 85 10.74 19.10 23.23
C LEU A 85 11.36 18.59 24.53
N ARG A 86 11.71 17.31 24.63
CA ARG A 86 12.34 16.75 25.84
C ARG A 86 13.69 17.43 26.12
N ASP A 87 13.96 17.66 27.40
CA ASP A 87 15.20 18.26 27.88
C ASP A 87 15.67 17.51 29.15
N PRO A 88 16.81 16.81 29.12
CA PRO A 88 17.73 16.69 27.99
C PRO A 88 17.15 15.84 26.85
N PHE A 89 17.50 16.18 25.60
CA PHE A 89 17.20 15.36 24.41
C PHE A 89 18.32 14.33 24.20
N THR A 90 17.98 13.04 24.16
CA THR A 90 18.94 11.93 24.12
C THR A 90 18.90 11.15 22.79
N PRO A 91 19.90 10.27 22.53
CA PRO A 91 19.86 9.33 21.41
C PRO A 91 18.57 8.49 21.36
N GLU A 92 18.05 8.07 22.51
CA GLU A 92 16.80 7.30 22.59
C GLU A 92 15.59 8.14 22.15
N ASP A 93 15.55 9.42 22.52
CA ASP A 93 14.51 10.35 22.06
C ASP A 93 14.57 10.55 20.54
N PHE A 94 15.77 10.61 19.97
CA PHE A 94 15.94 10.69 18.52
C PHE A 94 15.39 9.46 17.79
N GLU A 95 15.72 8.26 18.26
CA GLU A 95 15.20 7.01 17.68
C GLU A 95 13.67 6.91 17.81
N GLU A 96 13.12 7.35 18.96
CA GLU A 96 11.68 7.41 19.19
C GLU A 96 11.01 8.40 18.21
N PHE A 97 11.59 9.60 18.04
CA PHE A 97 11.13 10.59 17.08
C PHE A 97 11.12 10.05 15.64
N ILE A 98 12.22 9.41 15.22
CA ILE A 98 12.34 8.82 13.88
C ILE A 98 11.27 7.74 13.65
N THR A 99 11.01 6.92 14.67
CA THR A 99 9.97 5.88 14.61
C THR A 99 8.58 6.48 14.41
N PHE A 100 8.19 7.48 15.20
CA PHE A 100 6.88 8.12 15.06
C PHE A 100 6.72 8.84 13.73
N ARG A 101 7.77 9.55 13.29
CA ARG A 101 7.75 10.24 12.00
C ARG A 101 7.68 9.28 10.83
N GLN A 102 8.36 8.12 10.91
CA GLN A 102 8.22 7.06 9.91
C GLN A 102 6.77 6.59 9.80
N GLN A 103 6.10 6.36 10.93
CA GLN A 103 4.69 5.96 10.95
C GLN A 103 3.81 7.02 10.28
N SER A 104 3.94 8.29 10.66
CA SER A 104 3.16 9.39 10.06
C SER A 104 3.37 9.52 8.55
N ILE A 105 4.61 9.37 8.06
CA ILE A 105 4.89 9.39 6.62
C ILE A 105 4.28 8.16 5.92
N GLN A 106 4.40 6.97 6.51
CA GLN A 106 3.80 5.76 5.95
C GLN A 106 2.28 5.86 5.86
N GLU A 107 1.62 6.36 6.90
CA GLU A 107 0.17 6.60 6.93
C GLU A 107 -0.23 7.61 5.86
N ALA A 108 0.50 8.72 5.72
CA ALA A 108 0.22 9.72 4.68
C ALA A 108 0.40 9.15 3.26
N ILE A 109 1.42 8.32 3.02
CA ILE A 109 1.61 7.62 1.75
C ILE A 109 0.45 6.66 1.48
N GLN A 110 0.06 5.86 2.48
CA GLN A 110 -1.07 4.93 2.36
C GLN A 110 -2.37 5.66 2.05
N GLU A 111 -2.65 6.74 2.77
CA GLU A 111 -3.84 7.57 2.56
C GLU A 111 -3.83 8.20 1.16
N LEU A 112 -2.68 8.72 0.71
CA LEU A 112 -2.53 9.29 -0.64
C LEU A 112 -2.77 8.23 -1.72
N LEU A 113 -2.26 7.01 -1.55
CA LEU A 113 -2.52 5.89 -2.47
C LEU A 113 -4.02 5.49 -2.48
N ILE A 114 -4.69 5.54 -1.33
CA ILE A 114 -6.14 5.28 -1.23
C ILE A 114 -6.95 6.42 -1.87
N LYS A 115 -6.61 7.69 -1.58
CA LYS A 115 -7.24 8.88 -2.18
C LYS A 115 -7.05 8.92 -3.69
N GLN A 116 -5.91 8.47 -4.22
CA GLN A 116 -5.70 8.36 -5.67
C GLN A 116 -6.64 7.35 -6.33
N ARG A 117 -7.02 6.25 -5.65
CA ARG A 117 -8.08 5.34 -6.15
C ARG A 117 -9.44 6.04 -6.24
N LEU A 118 -9.75 6.95 -5.31
CA LEU A 118 -10.98 7.75 -5.36
C LEU A 118 -10.99 8.78 -6.50
N GLN A 119 -9.83 9.16 -7.04
CA GLN A 119 -9.69 10.08 -8.18
C GLN A 119 -9.82 9.39 -9.55
N LEU A 120 -9.96 8.06 -9.59
CA LEU A 120 -10.20 7.35 -10.85
C LEU A 120 -11.50 7.87 -11.51
N PRO A 121 -11.53 8.02 -12.86
CA PRO A 121 -12.76 8.37 -13.56
C PRO A 121 -13.90 7.43 -13.18
N PRO A 122 -15.16 7.90 -13.08
CA PRO A 122 -16.29 7.08 -12.62
C PRO A 122 -16.38 5.69 -13.29
N LYS A 123 -16.17 5.63 -14.60
CA LYS A 123 -16.16 4.38 -15.37
C LYS A 123 -15.06 3.40 -14.93
N ILE A 124 -13.88 3.92 -14.58
CA ILE A 124 -12.76 3.08 -14.12
C ILE A 124 -13.00 2.58 -12.70
N ARG A 125 -13.64 3.38 -11.83
CA ARG A 125 -14.06 2.93 -10.50
C ARG A 125 -15.09 1.82 -10.58
N GLU A 126 -16.06 1.95 -11.48
CA GLU A 126 -17.04 0.90 -11.74
C GLU A 126 -16.35 -0.40 -12.20
N PHE A 127 -15.37 -0.31 -13.09
CA PHE A 127 -14.58 -1.46 -13.50
C PHE A 127 -13.77 -2.08 -12.38
N ASP A 128 -13.14 -1.29 -11.50
CA ASP A 128 -12.40 -1.82 -10.34
C ASP A 128 -13.33 -2.60 -9.40
N GLN A 129 -14.53 -2.07 -9.14
CA GLN A 129 -15.55 -2.75 -8.33
C GLN A 129 -16.05 -4.05 -8.99
N GLN A 130 -16.31 -4.03 -10.30
CA GLN A 130 -16.73 -5.22 -11.04
C GLN A 130 -15.62 -6.28 -11.08
N LEU A 131 -14.35 -5.87 -11.24
CA LEU A 131 -13.19 -6.74 -11.17
C LEU A 131 -13.06 -7.43 -9.81
N GLU A 132 -13.18 -6.67 -8.73
CA GLU A 132 -13.14 -7.21 -7.37
C GLU A 132 -14.26 -8.22 -7.14
N LYS A 133 -15.48 -7.90 -7.59
CA LYS A 133 -16.60 -8.83 -7.53
C LYS A 133 -16.32 -10.11 -8.32
N ILE A 134 -15.80 -10.02 -9.54
CA ILE A 134 -15.44 -11.19 -10.35
C ILE A 134 -14.37 -12.04 -9.64
N GLU A 135 -13.33 -11.44 -9.07
CA GLU A 135 -12.32 -12.18 -8.30
C GLU A 135 -12.94 -12.96 -7.13
N LEU A 136 -13.87 -12.35 -6.39
CA LEU A 136 -14.58 -13.01 -5.29
C LEU A 136 -15.49 -14.13 -5.78
N ASP A 137 -16.31 -13.88 -6.81
CA ASP A 137 -17.23 -14.85 -7.38
C ASP A 137 -16.45 -16.06 -7.96
N LEU A 138 -15.27 -15.85 -8.56
CA LEU A 138 -14.38 -16.92 -9.04
C LEU A 138 -13.81 -17.77 -7.89
N ARG A 139 -13.35 -17.14 -6.79
CA ARG A 139 -12.86 -17.88 -5.61
C ARG A 139 -13.97 -18.72 -4.98
N GLU A 140 -15.19 -18.18 -4.91
CA GLU A 140 -16.34 -18.91 -4.38
C GLU A 140 -16.73 -20.08 -5.30
N LEU A 141 -16.76 -19.87 -6.61
CA LEU A 141 -17.01 -20.93 -7.59
C LEU A 141 -16.00 -22.07 -7.46
N ILE A 142 -14.70 -21.76 -7.41
CA ILE A 142 -13.64 -22.76 -7.22
C ILE A 142 -13.83 -23.50 -5.90
N THR A 143 -14.13 -22.76 -4.82
CA THR A 143 -14.32 -23.37 -3.50
C THR A 143 -15.46 -24.38 -3.51
N ARG A 144 -16.60 -24.04 -4.14
CA ARG A 144 -17.75 -24.94 -4.31
C ARG A 144 -17.42 -26.12 -5.21
N ALA A 145 -16.82 -25.88 -6.38
CA ALA A 145 -16.47 -26.94 -7.34
C ALA A 145 -15.48 -27.96 -6.76
N LEU A 146 -14.63 -27.53 -5.82
CA LEU A 146 -13.71 -28.41 -5.11
C LEU A 146 -14.27 -29.04 -3.83
N ASN A 147 -15.54 -28.80 -3.49
CA ASN A 147 -16.15 -29.21 -2.23
C ASN A 147 -15.31 -28.80 -1.01
N HIS A 148 -14.74 -27.59 -1.04
CA HIS A 148 -13.90 -27.05 0.03
C HIS A 148 -12.58 -27.82 0.29
N GLU A 149 -12.19 -28.76 -0.59
CA GLU A 149 -11.00 -29.59 -0.41
C GLU A 149 -9.76 -29.00 -1.10
N PHE A 150 -8.80 -28.52 -0.30
CA PHE A 150 -7.54 -27.97 -0.81
C PHE A 150 -6.67 -29.01 -1.54
N SER A 151 -6.78 -30.29 -1.18
CA SER A 151 -6.04 -31.39 -1.82
C SER A 151 -6.34 -31.56 -3.31
N LYS A 152 -7.49 -31.08 -3.78
CA LYS A 152 -7.93 -31.16 -5.18
C LYS A 152 -7.43 -30.00 -6.05
N VAL A 153 -6.83 -28.97 -5.46
CA VAL A 153 -6.13 -27.89 -6.19
C VAL A 153 -4.91 -28.50 -6.90
N PRO A 154 -4.51 -28.05 -8.10
CA PRO A 154 -3.28 -28.53 -8.75
C PRO A 154 -2.04 -28.38 -7.86
N THR A 155 -1.19 -29.41 -7.81
CA THR A 155 -0.05 -29.51 -6.86
C THR A 155 0.90 -28.31 -6.95
N HIS A 156 1.17 -27.80 -8.14
CA HIS A 156 2.05 -26.65 -8.32
C HIS A 156 1.42 -25.35 -7.79
N ILE A 157 0.10 -25.21 -7.87
CA ILE A 157 -0.63 -24.09 -7.27
C ILE A 157 -0.71 -24.24 -5.75
N GLN A 158 -0.93 -25.46 -5.23
CA GLN A 158 -0.90 -25.71 -3.79
C GLN A 158 0.41 -25.23 -3.17
N GLN A 159 1.54 -25.55 -3.81
CA GLN A 159 2.86 -25.14 -3.33
C GLN A 159 2.99 -23.60 -3.31
N LYS A 160 2.64 -22.93 -4.41
CA LYS A 160 2.68 -21.46 -4.49
C LYS A 160 1.84 -20.79 -3.39
N LEU A 161 0.62 -21.27 -3.16
CA LEU A 161 -0.28 -20.69 -2.16
C LEU A 161 0.26 -20.90 -0.74
N LYS A 162 0.79 -22.08 -0.43
CA LYS A 162 1.47 -22.36 0.84
C LYS A 162 2.66 -21.44 1.06
N ASP A 163 3.50 -21.23 0.06
CA ASP A 163 4.68 -20.35 0.17
C ASP A 163 4.30 -18.88 0.42
N ARG A 164 3.24 -18.40 -0.25
CA ARG A 164 2.68 -17.05 -0.04
C ARG A 164 2.07 -16.91 1.36
N LEU A 165 1.30 -17.90 1.82
CA LEU A 165 0.71 -17.91 3.16
C LEU A 165 1.79 -17.95 4.26
N LEU A 166 2.83 -18.78 4.11
CA LEU A 166 3.96 -18.81 5.04
C LEU A 166 4.67 -17.46 5.11
N THR A 167 4.86 -16.80 3.96
CA THR A 167 5.45 -15.46 3.91
C THR A 167 4.57 -14.42 4.62
N ALA A 168 3.25 -14.51 4.46
CA ALA A 168 2.30 -13.65 5.15
C ALA A 168 2.30 -13.87 6.67
N ASN A 169 2.32 -15.13 7.12
CA ASN A 169 2.36 -15.49 8.55
C ASN A 169 3.65 -15.02 9.23
N ARG A 170 4.80 -15.04 8.53
CA ARG A 170 6.05 -14.46 9.04
C ARG A 170 5.97 -12.95 9.25
N LYS A 171 5.21 -12.23 8.40
CA LYS A 171 5.03 -10.78 8.51
C LYS A 171 3.95 -10.39 9.51
N ASN A 172 2.95 -11.25 9.68
CA ASN A 172 1.86 -11.04 10.61
C ASN A 172 1.51 -12.36 11.33
N PRO A 173 2.10 -12.61 12.51
CA PRO A 173 1.80 -13.80 13.30
C PRO A 173 0.36 -13.85 13.86
N ALA A 174 -0.38 -12.73 13.81
CA ALA A 174 -1.75 -12.65 14.28
C ALA A 174 -2.80 -13.05 13.21
N LEU A 175 -2.36 -13.58 12.05
CA LEU A 175 -3.28 -14.11 11.05
C LEU A 175 -4.10 -15.26 11.63
N ASP A 176 -5.39 -15.27 11.31
CA ASP A 176 -6.34 -16.32 11.71
C ASP A 176 -5.97 -17.66 11.03
N GLN A 177 -5.22 -18.49 11.76
CA GLN A 177 -4.78 -19.77 11.23
C GLN A 177 -5.94 -20.72 10.96
N GLU A 178 -7.04 -20.63 11.71
CA GLU A 178 -8.20 -21.50 11.49
C GLU A 178 -8.86 -21.17 10.14
N TYR A 179 -9.06 -19.88 9.87
CA TYR A 179 -9.58 -19.42 8.58
C TYR A 179 -8.65 -19.77 7.42
N TYR A 180 -7.35 -19.52 7.56
CA TYR A 180 -6.37 -19.77 6.50
C TYR A 180 -5.98 -21.25 6.33
N ASN A 181 -6.51 -22.15 7.15
CA ASN A 181 -6.49 -23.59 6.88
C ASN A 181 -7.63 -24.03 5.94
N THR A 182 -8.63 -23.17 5.70
CA THR A 182 -9.73 -23.45 4.77
C THR A 182 -9.34 -23.13 3.32
N LEU A 183 -9.93 -23.82 2.35
CA LEU A 183 -9.74 -23.50 0.92
C LEU A 183 -10.09 -22.03 0.62
N LYS A 184 -11.16 -21.52 1.24
CA LYS A 184 -11.62 -20.13 1.08
C LYS A 184 -10.54 -19.13 1.50
N GLY A 185 -9.96 -19.32 2.69
CA GLY A 185 -8.89 -18.46 3.18
C GLY A 185 -7.63 -18.56 2.33
N VAL A 186 -7.21 -19.76 1.96
CA VAL A 186 -5.99 -19.94 1.15
C VAL A 186 -6.12 -19.29 -0.23
N LEU A 187 -7.30 -19.31 -0.86
CA LEU A 187 -7.54 -18.69 -2.17
C LEU A 187 -7.47 -17.16 -2.16
N GLU A 188 -7.48 -16.50 -0.99
CA GLU A 188 -7.19 -15.05 -0.90
C GLU A 188 -5.75 -14.72 -1.35
N PHE A 189 -4.83 -15.69 -1.26
CA PHE A 189 -3.45 -15.57 -1.71
C PHE A 189 -3.24 -15.95 -3.19
N ALA A 190 -4.31 -16.33 -3.89
CA ALA A 190 -4.27 -16.66 -5.32
C ALA A 190 -4.36 -15.39 -6.18
N ASP A 191 -3.55 -15.34 -7.24
CA ASP A 191 -3.68 -14.33 -8.29
C ASP A 191 -4.61 -14.81 -9.43
N LEU A 192 -4.95 -13.94 -10.38
CA LEU A 192 -5.85 -14.28 -11.50
C LEU A 192 -5.33 -15.45 -12.36
N ARG A 193 -4.00 -15.63 -12.48
CA ARG A 193 -3.43 -16.74 -13.24
C ARG A 193 -3.52 -18.05 -12.47
N ASP A 194 -3.35 -17.99 -11.14
CA ASP A 194 -3.60 -19.16 -10.30
C ASP A 194 -5.07 -19.60 -10.39
N LEU A 195 -6.03 -18.66 -10.34
CA LEU A 195 -7.46 -18.97 -10.49
C LEU A 195 -7.80 -19.56 -11.86
N GLU A 196 -7.21 -19.01 -12.93
CA GLU A 196 -7.32 -19.54 -14.30
C GLU A 196 -6.80 -20.99 -14.38
N ASP A 197 -5.60 -21.24 -13.86
CA ASP A 197 -4.96 -22.56 -13.88
C ASP A 197 -5.79 -23.60 -13.11
N ILE A 198 -6.29 -23.21 -11.93
CA ILE A 198 -7.21 -24.03 -11.14
C ILE A 198 -8.45 -24.38 -11.99
N LEU A 199 -9.17 -23.38 -12.54
CA LEU A 199 -10.38 -23.63 -13.32
C LEU A 199 -10.14 -24.51 -14.55
N MET A 200 -8.99 -24.37 -15.19
CA MET A 200 -8.62 -25.12 -16.39
C MET A 200 -8.16 -26.55 -16.10
N SER A 201 -7.88 -26.88 -14.83
CA SER A 201 -7.47 -28.21 -14.40
C SER A 201 -8.56 -29.27 -14.68
N VAL A 202 -8.14 -30.49 -15.01
CA VAL A 202 -9.03 -31.62 -15.34
C VAL A 202 -10.14 -31.87 -14.30
N PRO A 203 -9.86 -31.94 -12.98
CA PRO A 203 -10.90 -32.24 -11.98
C PRO A 203 -11.95 -31.14 -11.86
N ILE A 204 -11.59 -29.88 -12.11
CA ILE A 204 -12.50 -28.74 -11.94
C ILE A 204 -13.26 -28.43 -13.22
N TRP A 205 -12.58 -28.53 -14.37
CA TRP A 205 -13.18 -28.16 -15.63
C TRP A 205 -14.48 -28.91 -15.92
N SER A 206 -14.55 -30.20 -15.59
CA SER A 206 -15.75 -31.01 -15.79
C SER A 206 -16.96 -30.46 -15.02
N GLU A 207 -16.74 -29.86 -13.85
CA GLU A 207 -17.79 -29.24 -13.04
C GLU A 207 -18.18 -27.85 -13.57
N VAL A 208 -17.24 -27.07 -14.08
CA VAL A 208 -17.47 -25.67 -14.49
C VAL A 208 -17.68 -25.46 -15.99
N GLN A 209 -17.55 -26.51 -16.81
CA GLN A 209 -17.65 -26.41 -18.27
C GLN A 209 -19.01 -25.83 -18.72
N HIS A 210 -20.09 -26.17 -18.02
CA HIS A 210 -21.43 -25.67 -18.34
C HIS A 210 -21.57 -24.15 -18.13
N ILE A 211 -20.69 -23.54 -17.32
CA ILE A 211 -20.66 -22.11 -17.03
C ILE A 211 -19.86 -21.36 -18.12
N PHE A 212 -18.65 -21.85 -18.43
CA PHE A 212 -17.70 -21.15 -19.30
C PHE A 212 -17.76 -21.57 -20.78
N GLY A 213 -18.46 -22.66 -21.09
CA GLY A 213 -18.57 -23.17 -22.45
C GLY A 213 -17.28 -23.84 -22.92
N SER A 214 -16.61 -23.28 -23.92
CA SER A 214 -15.42 -23.88 -24.52
C SER A 214 -14.12 -23.44 -23.83
N LYS A 215 -13.18 -24.39 -23.64
CA LYS A 215 -11.85 -24.15 -23.03
C LYS A 215 -11.03 -23.05 -23.72
N GLY A 216 -11.27 -22.77 -25.00
CA GLY A 216 -10.42 -21.88 -25.78
C GLY A 216 -10.56 -20.39 -25.44
N ASN A 217 -11.74 -19.96 -24.97
CA ASN A 217 -12.00 -18.53 -24.77
C ASN A 217 -11.63 -18.04 -23.36
N LEU A 218 -11.68 -18.92 -22.36
CA LEU A 218 -11.43 -18.57 -20.97
C LEU A 218 -10.04 -17.93 -20.74
N PRO A 219 -8.93 -18.47 -21.30
CA PRO A 219 -7.60 -17.86 -21.13
C PRO A 219 -7.50 -16.44 -21.69
N VAL A 220 -8.15 -16.19 -22.82
CA VAL A 220 -8.18 -14.86 -23.45
C VAL A 220 -8.92 -13.87 -22.54
N ARG A 221 -10.04 -14.28 -21.97
CA ARG A 221 -10.81 -13.45 -21.04
C ARG A 221 -10.05 -13.15 -19.76
N PHE A 222 -9.36 -14.14 -19.19
CA PHE A 222 -8.47 -13.91 -18.04
C PHE A 222 -7.33 -12.95 -18.35
N MET A 223 -6.71 -13.08 -19.54
CA MET A 223 -5.65 -12.17 -19.97
C MET A 223 -6.15 -10.72 -20.05
N GLN A 224 -7.27 -10.49 -20.73
CA GLN A 224 -7.88 -9.15 -20.85
C GLN A 224 -8.25 -8.56 -19.48
N LEU A 225 -8.80 -9.39 -18.60
CA LEU A 225 -9.14 -9.01 -17.23
C LEU A 225 -7.88 -8.62 -16.43
N ALA A 226 -6.82 -9.42 -16.53
CA ALA A 226 -5.55 -9.18 -15.84
C ALA A 226 -4.85 -7.92 -16.32
N GLU A 227 -4.87 -7.64 -17.63
CA GLU A 227 -4.30 -6.40 -18.19
C GLU A 227 -5.01 -5.16 -17.65
N LEU A 228 -6.36 -5.14 -17.71
CA LEU A 228 -7.14 -4.03 -17.17
C LEU A 228 -6.92 -3.87 -15.67
N ARG A 229 -7.00 -4.97 -14.91
CA ARG A 229 -6.79 -4.98 -13.45
C ARG A 229 -5.41 -4.43 -13.08
N ASN A 230 -4.35 -4.86 -13.76
CA ASN A 230 -3.00 -4.37 -13.48
C ASN A 230 -2.86 -2.89 -13.83
N ALA A 231 -3.47 -2.42 -14.92
CA ALA A 231 -3.44 -1.02 -15.29
C ALA A 231 -4.14 -0.13 -14.25
N ILE A 232 -5.28 -0.58 -13.71
CA ILE A 232 -6.01 0.10 -12.64
C ILE A 232 -5.23 0.07 -11.32
N ARG A 233 -4.77 -1.12 -10.89
CA ARG A 233 -4.07 -1.31 -9.60
C ARG A 233 -2.73 -0.58 -9.52
N HIS A 234 -2.04 -0.41 -10.65
CA HIS A 234 -0.75 0.30 -10.74
C HIS A 234 -0.86 1.72 -11.30
N ILE A 235 -2.08 2.25 -11.50
CA ILE A 235 -2.34 3.62 -11.97
C ILE A 235 -1.52 3.93 -13.25
N ARG A 236 -1.56 3.02 -14.22
CA ARG A 236 -0.88 3.18 -15.51
C ARG A 236 -1.83 3.79 -16.52
N SER A 237 -1.27 4.44 -17.55
CA SER A 237 -2.05 4.84 -18.72
C SER A 237 -2.70 3.60 -19.35
N ILE A 238 -4.03 3.65 -19.53
CA ILE A 238 -4.80 2.56 -20.14
C ILE A 238 -5.06 2.93 -21.59
N SER A 239 -4.68 2.05 -22.52
CA SER A 239 -5.01 2.25 -23.93
C SER A 239 -6.50 2.00 -24.19
N ASP A 240 -7.08 2.63 -25.21
CA ASP A 240 -8.49 2.40 -25.59
C ASP A 240 -8.77 0.93 -25.93
N VAL A 241 -7.77 0.23 -26.49
CA VAL A 241 -7.87 -1.21 -26.81
C VAL A 241 -7.97 -2.02 -25.52
N THR A 242 -7.03 -1.82 -24.59
CA THR A 242 -7.03 -2.49 -23.27
C THR A 242 -8.31 -2.21 -22.50
N LEU A 243 -8.82 -0.99 -22.58
CA LEU A 243 -10.07 -0.61 -21.91
C LEU A 243 -11.27 -1.38 -22.48
N LYS A 244 -11.41 -1.43 -23.80
CA LYS A 244 -12.50 -2.15 -24.47
C LYS A 244 -12.40 -3.67 -24.28
N ASP A 245 -11.20 -4.22 -24.34
CA ASP A 245 -10.95 -5.63 -24.10
C ASP A 245 -11.27 -6.03 -22.65
N GLY A 246 -10.85 -5.21 -21.69
CA GLY A 246 -11.17 -5.40 -20.29
C GLY A 246 -12.68 -5.25 -20.00
N GLU A 247 -13.35 -4.25 -20.61
CA GLU A 247 -14.81 -4.08 -20.53
C GLU A 247 -15.55 -5.31 -21.07
N ALA A 248 -15.11 -5.84 -22.23
CA ALA A 248 -15.67 -7.06 -22.80
C ALA A 248 -15.44 -8.28 -21.89
N ALA A 249 -14.28 -8.39 -21.24
CA ALA A 249 -13.99 -9.45 -20.29
C ALA A 249 -14.85 -9.35 -19.03
N ILE A 250 -14.98 -8.16 -18.45
CA ILE A 250 -15.84 -7.91 -17.28
C ILE A 250 -17.29 -8.27 -17.59
N LEU A 251 -17.82 -7.80 -18.72
CA LEU A 251 -19.19 -8.10 -19.14
C LEU A 251 -19.39 -9.62 -19.29
N TRP A 252 -18.43 -10.30 -19.92
CA TRP A 252 -18.49 -11.74 -20.12
C TRP A 252 -18.47 -12.51 -18.81
N PHE A 253 -17.51 -12.22 -17.91
CA PHE A 253 -17.45 -12.87 -16.59
C PHE A 253 -18.71 -12.61 -15.76
N THR A 254 -19.22 -11.38 -15.78
CA THR A 254 -20.46 -11.02 -15.08
C THR A 254 -21.66 -11.83 -15.61
N GLN A 255 -21.70 -12.14 -16.91
CA GLN A 255 -22.78 -12.94 -17.49
C GLN A 255 -22.66 -14.42 -17.14
N VAL A 256 -21.47 -15.01 -17.26
CA VAL A 256 -21.27 -16.45 -17.00
C VAL A 256 -21.37 -16.77 -15.51
N LEU A 257 -20.86 -15.91 -14.63
CA LEU A 257 -20.91 -16.12 -13.17
C LEU A 257 -22.28 -15.81 -12.56
N ARG A 258 -23.24 -15.25 -13.30
CA ARG A 258 -24.65 -15.16 -12.83
C ARG A 258 -25.37 -16.51 -12.84
N ILE A 259 -24.82 -17.50 -13.53
CA ILE A 259 -25.43 -18.82 -13.72
C ILE A 259 -25.15 -19.75 -12.51
N THR A 260 -24.24 -19.35 -11.63
CA THR A 260 -23.71 -20.15 -10.51
C THR A 260 -24.33 -19.81 -9.16
#